data_AF-A0A6P6XKE6-F1
#
_entry.id   AF-A0A6P6XKE6-F1
#
_cell.length_a   1.000
_cell.length_b   1.000
_cell.length_c   1.000
_cell.angle_alpha   90.00
_cell.angle_beta   90.00
_cell.angle_gamma   90.00
#
_symmetry.space_group_name_H-M   'P 1'
#
loop_
_entity.id
_entity.type
_entity.pdbx_description
1 polymer ?
#
loop_
_entity_poly.entity_id
_entity_poly.type
_entity_poly.pdbx_seq_one_letter_code
_entity_poly.pdbx_strand_id
1 'polypeptide(L)'
;MRCNACWRELEGQAVSTTCGHLLCPEDASKILSNDAACPICDQVLSKSLMKSVDINPSDEWTNMVMAGISPQILMKSAYRSVMFYIGQKELEMQFKMNRIVAQCRQKCEVMQEKFTEKLEQVHTAYQKMAKRCQMMEQEIESLSKDKQELQEKFAEKSRQKRKLDEMYDQLRSEYESTKRSAIQPAPNFYPRAEHDLFSNPANVMDNRDPIRKGPREDIWPPARQNSSNSGPFDISSGSPARQSGIPVDAGNKRAGVRPVFGAGGGAGASNPSMTLRNLILSPIKRPQLSRNRPQLFTL
;
A
#
# COMPACT_ATOMS: atom_id res chain seq x y z
N MET A 1 3.44 5.81 -46.91
CA MET A 1 2.48 4.83 -46.34
C MET A 1 3.24 3.88 -45.42
N ARG A 2 2.59 3.08 -44.57
CA ARG A 2 3.27 2.10 -43.70
C ARG A 2 2.82 0.68 -44.03
N CYS A 3 3.71 -0.28 -43.80
CA CYS A 3 3.39 -1.70 -43.91
C CYS A 3 2.38 -2.10 -42.82
N ASN A 4 1.31 -2.80 -43.18
CA ASN A 4 0.31 -3.27 -42.23
C ASN A 4 0.75 -4.49 -41.39
N ALA A 5 1.94 -5.04 -41.61
CA ALA A 5 2.54 -6.09 -40.79
C ALA A 5 3.55 -5.52 -39.80
N CYS A 6 4.67 -4.98 -40.29
CA CYS A 6 5.74 -4.45 -39.42
C CYS A 6 5.58 -2.97 -39.04
N TRP A 7 4.62 -2.24 -39.61
CA TRP A 7 4.37 -0.80 -39.36
C TRP A 7 5.55 0.12 -39.68
N ARG A 8 6.54 -0.36 -40.43
CA ARG A 8 7.64 0.46 -41.00
C ARG A 8 7.11 1.27 -42.17
N GLU A 9 7.77 2.39 -42.43
CA GLU A 9 7.50 3.22 -43.59
C GLU A 9 7.84 2.46 -44.87
N LEU A 10 7.00 2.61 -45.89
CA LEU A 10 7.19 2.03 -47.21
C LEU A 10 7.79 3.09 -48.13
N GLU A 11 8.82 2.71 -48.88
CA GLU A 11 9.55 3.57 -49.80
C GLU A 11 9.65 2.89 -51.17
N GLY A 12 9.26 3.59 -52.24
CA GLY A 12 9.33 3.11 -53.63
C GLY A 12 8.37 1.98 -53.96
N GLN A 13 8.57 0.79 -53.39
CA GLN A 13 7.78 -0.41 -53.72
C GLN A 13 7.03 -0.96 -52.51
N ALA A 14 5.81 -1.42 -52.75
CA ALA A 14 5.00 -2.14 -51.79
C ALA A 14 4.29 -3.34 -52.44
N VAL A 15 3.66 -4.18 -51.63
CA VAL A 15 2.80 -5.27 -52.09
C VAL A 15 1.37 -4.99 -51.64
N SER A 16 0.49 -4.73 -52.60
CA SER A 16 -0.94 -4.58 -52.36
C SER A 16 -1.63 -5.94 -52.38
N THR A 17 -2.60 -6.13 -51.50
CA THR A 17 -3.40 -7.36 -51.40
C THR A 17 -4.82 -7.10 -51.91
N THR A 18 -5.49 -8.13 -52.40
CA THR A 18 -6.91 -8.05 -52.80
C THR A 18 -7.85 -7.68 -51.65
N CYS A 19 -7.43 -7.94 -50.41
CA CYS A 19 -8.16 -7.56 -49.20
C CYS A 19 -7.97 -6.08 -48.78
N GLY A 20 -7.22 -5.29 -49.55
CA GLY A 20 -7.06 -3.85 -49.31
C GLY A 20 -5.99 -3.48 -48.27
N HIS A 21 -5.05 -4.39 -47.96
CA HIS A 21 -3.92 -4.14 -47.08
C HIS A 21 -2.59 -4.08 -47.85
N LEU A 22 -1.65 -3.27 -47.35
CA LEU A 22 -0.39 -2.93 -47.97
C LEU A 22 0.78 -3.49 -47.15
N LEU A 23 1.68 -4.21 -47.80
CA LEU A 23 2.80 -4.91 -47.15
C LEU A 23 4.15 -4.44 -47.72
N CYS A 24 5.21 -4.54 -46.91
CA CYS A 24 6.57 -4.44 -47.44
C CYS A 24 6.93 -5.74 -48.18
N PRO A 25 7.85 -5.71 -49.16
CA PRO A 25 8.26 -6.90 -49.89
C PRO A 25 8.73 -8.05 -48.99
N GLU A 26 9.40 -7.72 -47.88
CA GLU A 26 9.92 -8.71 -46.94
C GLU A 26 8.80 -9.44 -46.20
N ASP A 27 7.81 -8.71 -45.68
CA ASP A 27 6.70 -9.31 -44.95
C ASP A 27 5.73 -10.02 -45.89
N ALA A 28 5.51 -9.50 -47.10
CA ALA A 28 4.75 -10.22 -48.13
C ALA A 28 5.40 -11.56 -48.47
N SER A 29 6.74 -11.58 -48.63
CA SER A 29 7.48 -12.81 -48.91
C SER A 29 7.38 -13.82 -47.75
N LYS A 30 7.49 -13.36 -46.51
CA LYS A 30 7.33 -14.22 -45.31
C LYS A 30 5.91 -14.78 -45.19
N ILE A 31 4.90 -13.99 -45.53
CA ILE A 31 3.50 -14.44 -45.48
C ILE A 31 3.29 -15.53 -46.52
N LEU A 32 3.81 -15.34 -47.74
CA LEU A 32 3.73 -16.34 -48.81
C LEU A 32 4.55 -17.61 -48.53
N SER A 33 5.71 -17.50 -47.87
CA SER A 33 6.55 -18.66 -47.57
C SER A 33 5.99 -19.55 -46.45
N ASN A 34 5.17 -18.97 -45.58
CA ASN A 34 4.61 -19.66 -44.41
C ASN A 34 3.10 -19.97 -44.56
N ASP A 35 2.54 -19.84 -45.77
CA ASP A 35 1.10 -19.95 -46.05
C ASP A 35 0.23 -19.17 -45.04
N ALA A 36 0.70 -17.98 -44.65
CA ALA A 36 0.08 -17.19 -43.61
C ALA A 36 -1.05 -16.30 -44.14
N ALA A 37 -1.90 -15.85 -43.22
CA ALA A 37 -3.01 -14.96 -43.52
C ALA A 37 -2.59 -13.48 -43.45
N CYS A 38 -3.42 -12.60 -44.01
CA CYS A 38 -3.32 -11.16 -43.85
C CYS A 38 -3.33 -10.79 -42.35
N PRO A 39 -2.35 -10.02 -41.84
CA PRO A 39 -2.26 -9.70 -40.41
C PRO A 39 -3.35 -8.73 -39.91
N ILE A 40 -4.18 -8.19 -40.81
CA ILE A 40 -5.24 -7.24 -40.46
C ILE A 40 -6.63 -7.88 -40.48
N CYS A 41 -6.90 -8.78 -41.42
CA CYS A 41 -8.24 -9.33 -41.64
C CYS A 41 -8.31 -10.86 -41.74
N ASP A 42 -7.19 -11.54 -41.50
CA ASP A 42 -7.07 -13.00 -41.50
C ASP A 42 -7.46 -13.71 -42.80
N GLN A 43 -7.59 -12.96 -43.91
CA GLN A 43 -7.76 -13.57 -45.22
C GLN A 43 -6.49 -14.31 -45.61
N VAL A 44 -6.60 -15.60 -45.95
CA VAL A 44 -5.48 -16.39 -46.49
C VAL A 44 -5.00 -15.76 -47.79
N LEU A 45 -3.72 -15.43 -47.85
CA LEU A 45 -3.12 -14.77 -49.01
C LEU A 45 -2.31 -15.77 -49.83
N SER A 46 -2.38 -15.63 -51.15
CA SER A 46 -1.60 -16.40 -52.11
C SER A 46 -0.92 -15.44 -53.08
N LYS A 47 0.02 -15.96 -53.89
CA LYS A 47 0.76 -15.16 -54.87
C LYS A 47 -0.15 -14.43 -55.88
N SER A 48 -1.32 -15.00 -56.21
CA SER A 48 -2.27 -14.36 -57.13
C SER A 48 -3.06 -13.22 -56.47
N LEU A 49 -3.22 -13.26 -55.15
CA LEU A 49 -3.94 -12.26 -54.33
C LEU A 49 -3.05 -11.09 -53.89
N MET A 50 -1.76 -11.13 -54.25
CA MET A 50 -0.77 -10.10 -53.95
C MET A 50 -0.21 -9.51 -55.25
N LYS A 51 -0.03 -8.19 -55.29
CA LYS A 51 0.54 -7.48 -56.44
C LYS A 51 1.55 -6.45 -55.99
N SER A 52 2.76 -6.51 -56.54
CA SER A 52 3.74 -5.44 -56.37
C SER A 52 3.21 -4.15 -56.99
N VAL A 53 3.30 -3.07 -56.24
CA VAL A 53 2.87 -1.73 -56.65
C VAL A 53 3.98 -0.74 -56.37
N ASP A 54 4.20 0.15 -57.32
CA ASP A 54 5.00 1.34 -57.11
C ASP A 54 4.15 2.38 -56.35
N ILE A 55 4.65 2.84 -55.21
CA ILE A 55 3.97 3.83 -54.37
C ILE A 55 4.46 5.25 -54.64
N ASN A 56 5.45 5.41 -55.51
CA ASN A 56 5.95 6.70 -55.98
C ASN A 56 6.24 6.66 -57.49
N PRO A 57 5.20 6.42 -58.33
CA PRO A 57 5.37 6.36 -59.78
C PRO A 57 5.78 7.73 -60.34
N SER A 58 6.49 7.72 -61.49
CA SER A 58 6.87 8.95 -62.18
C SER A 58 5.67 9.65 -62.82
N ASP A 59 5.80 10.97 -63.07
CA ASP A 59 4.78 11.75 -63.78
C ASP A 59 4.54 11.23 -65.20
N GLU A 60 5.58 10.78 -65.90
CA GLU A 60 5.47 10.19 -67.24
C GLU A 60 4.59 8.93 -67.23
N TRP A 61 4.84 8.01 -66.29
CA TRP A 61 4.03 6.81 -66.13
C TRP A 61 2.59 7.16 -65.78
N THR A 62 2.42 8.15 -64.89
CA THR A 62 1.11 8.63 -64.42
C THR A 62 0.30 9.24 -65.58
N ASN A 63 0.92 10.07 -66.41
CA ASN A 63 0.28 10.63 -67.60
C ASN A 63 -0.08 9.54 -68.62
N MET A 64 0.79 8.55 -68.83
CA MET A 64 0.57 7.45 -69.75
C MET A 64 -0.61 6.58 -69.33
N VAL A 65 -0.70 6.19 -68.05
CA VAL A 65 -1.79 5.32 -67.56
C VAL A 65 -3.16 6.02 -67.57
N MET A 66 -3.18 7.35 -67.52
CA MET A 66 -4.41 8.14 -67.58
C MET A 66 -4.87 8.44 -69.01
N ALA A 67 -4.02 8.26 -70.03
CA ALA A 67 -4.37 8.54 -71.42
C ALA A 67 -5.56 7.68 -71.89
N GLY A 68 -6.61 8.33 -72.42
CA GLY A 68 -7.82 7.66 -72.90
C GLY A 68 -8.81 7.23 -71.81
N ILE A 69 -8.51 7.45 -70.52
CA ILE A 69 -9.45 7.19 -69.43
C ILE A 69 -10.45 8.34 -69.33
N SER A 70 -11.74 8.01 -69.29
CA SER A 70 -12.79 9.04 -69.18
C SER A 70 -12.71 9.79 -67.84
N PRO A 71 -13.10 11.08 -67.80
CA PRO A 71 -13.12 11.85 -66.55
C PRO A 71 -13.92 11.18 -65.42
N GLN A 72 -15.02 10.49 -65.76
CA GLN A 72 -15.84 9.77 -64.78
C GLN A 72 -15.05 8.64 -64.09
N ILE A 73 -14.27 7.87 -64.85
CA ILE A 73 -13.44 6.79 -64.30
C ILE A 73 -12.32 7.39 -63.44
N LEU A 74 -11.67 8.46 -63.89
CA LEU A 74 -10.63 9.15 -63.12
C LEU A 74 -11.15 9.62 -61.76
N MET A 75 -12.30 10.29 -61.73
CA MET A 75 -12.90 10.76 -60.47
C MET A 75 -13.25 9.60 -59.53
N LYS A 76 -13.77 8.48 -60.05
CA LYS A 76 -14.05 7.28 -59.27
C LYS A 76 -12.77 6.66 -58.69
N SER A 77 -11.70 6.60 -59.48
CA SER A 77 -10.39 6.10 -59.04
C SER A 77 -9.75 7.00 -57.99
N ALA A 78 -9.81 8.32 -58.16
CA ALA A 78 -9.34 9.29 -57.17
C ALA A 78 -10.09 9.13 -55.83
N TYR A 79 -11.42 9.01 -55.87
CA TYR A 79 -12.23 8.74 -54.67
C TYR A 79 -11.80 7.44 -53.96
N ARG A 80 -11.62 6.34 -54.72
CA ARG A 80 -11.15 5.06 -54.17
C ARG A 80 -9.76 5.19 -53.52
N SER A 81 -8.85 5.92 -54.15
CA SER A 81 -7.51 6.19 -53.62
C SER A 81 -7.57 6.97 -52.30
N VAL A 82 -8.39 8.02 -52.24
CA VAL A 82 -8.59 8.81 -51.00
C VAL A 82 -9.16 7.94 -49.89
N MET A 83 -10.19 7.13 -50.16
CA MET A 83 -10.79 6.25 -49.17
C MET A 83 -9.80 5.18 -48.68
N PHE A 84 -8.99 4.63 -49.57
CA PHE A 84 -7.90 3.73 -49.21
C PHE A 84 -6.89 4.43 -48.28
N TYR A 85 -6.46 5.65 -48.62
CA TYR A 85 -5.54 6.42 -47.79
C TYR A 85 -6.08 6.69 -46.39
N ILE A 86 -7.34 7.10 -46.29
CA ILE A 86 -8.03 7.30 -45.01
C ILE A 86 -8.06 5.99 -44.21
N GLY A 87 -8.42 4.87 -44.84
CA GLY A 87 -8.42 3.55 -44.19
C GLY A 87 -7.04 3.15 -43.66
N GLN A 88 -5.97 3.42 -44.41
CA GLN A 88 -4.60 3.16 -43.96
C GLN A 88 -4.21 4.02 -42.76
N LYS A 89 -4.66 5.28 -42.70
CA LYS A 89 -4.43 6.16 -41.55
C LYS A 89 -5.22 5.74 -40.31
N GLU A 90 -6.44 5.26 -40.49
CA GLU A 90 -7.23 4.68 -39.41
C GLU A 90 -6.55 3.43 -38.83
N LEU A 91 -6.07 2.52 -39.68
CA LEU A 91 -5.32 1.34 -39.25
C LEU A 91 -4.03 1.72 -38.48
N GLU A 92 -3.28 2.71 -38.96
CA GLU A 92 -2.10 3.23 -38.26
C GLU A 92 -2.44 3.79 -36.87
N MET A 93 -3.55 4.54 -36.76
CA MET A 93 -4.03 5.07 -35.50
C MET A 93 -4.49 3.96 -34.55
N GLN A 94 -5.23 2.96 -35.05
CA GLN A 94 -5.69 1.81 -34.27
C GLN A 94 -4.51 1.01 -33.71
N PHE A 95 -3.48 0.76 -34.52
CA PHE A 95 -2.27 0.09 -34.04
C PHE A 95 -1.60 0.86 -32.90
N LYS A 96 -1.41 2.18 -33.07
CA LYS A 96 -0.82 3.04 -32.02
C LYS A 96 -1.69 3.03 -30.75
N MET A 97 -3.00 3.13 -30.90
CA MET A 97 -3.95 3.09 -29.78
C MET A 97 -3.88 1.75 -29.04
N ASN A 98 -3.89 0.63 -29.76
CA ASN A 98 -3.78 -0.71 -29.16
C ASN A 98 -2.48 -0.89 -28.38
N ARG A 99 -1.36 -0.34 -28.86
CA ARG A 99 -0.09 -0.34 -28.10
C ARG A 99 -0.18 0.45 -26.80
N ILE A 100 -0.81 1.63 -26.84
CA ILE A 100 -1.00 2.47 -25.65
C ILE A 100 -1.91 1.76 -24.64
N VAL A 101 -3.03 1.19 -25.11
CA VAL A 101 -3.96 0.42 -24.27
C VAL A 101 -3.28 -0.79 -23.65
N ALA A 102 -2.51 -1.57 -24.42
CA ALA A 102 -1.76 -2.71 -23.91
C ALA A 102 -0.74 -2.29 -22.84
N GLN A 103 -0.01 -1.19 -23.06
CA GLN A 103 0.93 -0.67 -22.07
C GLN A 103 0.23 -0.19 -20.79
N CYS A 104 -0.91 0.48 -20.93
CA CYS A 104 -1.71 0.92 -19.79
C CYS A 104 -2.20 -0.27 -18.97
N ARG A 105 -2.75 -1.28 -19.65
CA ARG A 105 -3.20 -2.54 -19.04
C ARG A 105 -2.08 -3.22 -18.27
N GLN A 106 -0.89 -3.36 -18.87
CA GLN A 106 0.27 -3.95 -18.21
C GLN A 106 0.67 -3.17 -16.94
N LYS A 107 0.65 -1.83 -16.98
CA LYS A 107 0.93 -1.01 -15.80
C LYS A 107 -0.12 -1.20 -14.69
N CYS A 108 -1.39 -1.31 -15.06
CA CYS A 108 -2.47 -1.60 -14.12
C CYS A 108 -2.31 -2.98 -13.46
N GLU A 109 -1.97 -4.01 -14.25
CA GLU A 109 -1.73 -5.37 -13.75
C GLU A 109 -0.57 -5.40 -12.75
N VAL A 110 0.57 -4.79 -13.10
CA VAL A 110 1.74 -4.69 -12.19
C VAL A 110 1.40 -3.93 -10.91
N MET A 111 0.62 -2.85 -11.01
CA MET A 111 0.20 -2.07 -9.84
C MET A 111 -0.73 -2.89 -8.94
N GLN A 112 -1.70 -3.60 -9.53
CA GLN A 112 -2.63 -4.46 -8.81
C GLN A 112 -1.92 -5.60 -8.08
N GLU A 113 -0.93 -6.23 -8.73
CA GLU A 113 -0.11 -7.27 -8.12
C GLU A 113 0.63 -6.75 -6.88
N LYS A 114 1.31 -5.59 -7.00
CA LYS A 114 2.01 -4.96 -5.86
C LYS A 114 1.08 -4.60 -4.70
N PHE A 115 -0.12 -4.10 -4.98
CA PHE A 115 -1.10 -3.81 -3.94
C PHE A 115 -1.58 -5.08 -3.24
N THR A 116 -1.83 -6.15 -4.02
CA THR A 116 -2.26 -7.45 -3.49
C THR A 116 -1.17 -8.04 -2.59
N GLU A 117 0.09 -8.04 -3.05
CA GLU A 117 1.24 -8.47 -2.26
C GLU A 117 1.34 -7.68 -0.94
N LYS A 118 1.18 -6.35 -1.00
CA LYS A 118 1.26 -5.52 0.21
C LYS A 118 0.13 -5.83 1.18
N LEU A 119 -1.07 -6.07 0.67
CA LEU A 119 -2.23 -6.45 1.48
C LEU A 119 -2.00 -7.79 2.18
N GLU A 120 -1.46 -8.78 1.47
CA GLU A 120 -1.11 -10.10 2.04
C GLU A 120 -0.02 -9.99 3.11
N GLN A 121 1.01 -9.16 2.90
CA GLN A 121 2.04 -8.89 3.91
C GLN A 121 1.44 -8.32 5.19
N VAL A 122 0.58 -7.29 5.07
CA VAL A 122 -0.08 -6.66 6.22
C VAL A 122 -1.01 -7.64 6.91
N HIS A 123 -1.80 -8.39 6.15
CA HIS A 123 -2.70 -9.40 6.70
C HIS A 123 -1.95 -10.49 7.47
N THR A 124 -0.84 -10.98 6.93
CA THR A 124 0.03 -11.96 7.60
C THR A 124 0.61 -11.41 8.89
N ALA A 125 1.12 -10.17 8.87
CA ALA A 125 1.65 -9.50 10.06
C ALA A 125 0.56 -9.31 11.14
N TYR A 126 -0.63 -8.90 10.73
CA TYR A 126 -1.78 -8.74 11.61
C TYR A 126 -2.17 -10.07 12.26
N GLN A 127 -2.31 -11.15 11.48
CA GLN A 127 -2.62 -12.48 12.01
C GLN A 127 -1.56 -12.99 13.00
N LYS A 128 -0.28 -12.75 12.71
CA LYS A 128 0.82 -13.12 13.62
C LYS A 128 0.71 -12.37 14.95
N MET A 129 0.42 -11.07 14.90
CA MET A 129 0.27 -10.26 16.11
C MET A 129 -0.98 -10.66 16.91
N ALA A 130 -2.11 -10.90 16.25
CA ALA A 130 -3.34 -11.36 16.88
C ALA A 130 -3.12 -12.67 17.66
N LYS A 131 -2.41 -13.64 17.07
CA LYS A 131 -2.03 -14.89 17.77
C LYS A 131 -1.15 -14.64 18.99
N ARG A 132 -0.18 -13.72 18.89
CA ARG A 132 0.70 -13.35 20.01
C ARG A 132 -0.09 -12.70 21.15
N CYS A 133 -1.03 -11.81 20.83
CA CYS A 133 -1.93 -11.22 21.84
C CYS A 133 -2.73 -12.31 22.56
N GLN A 134 -3.34 -13.23 21.81
CA GLN A 134 -4.09 -14.34 22.40
C GLN A 134 -3.22 -15.22 23.32
N MET A 135 -1.99 -15.55 22.90
CA MET A 135 -1.06 -16.32 23.75
C MET A 135 -0.69 -15.57 25.03
N MET A 136 -0.45 -14.26 24.93
CA MET A 136 -0.09 -13.44 26.08
C MET A 136 -1.27 -13.25 27.04
N GLU A 137 -2.50 -13.15 26.53
CA GLU A 137 -3.72 -13.15 27.35
C GLU A 137 -3.87 -14.47 28.13
N GLN A 138 -3.62 -15.62 27.49
CA GLN A 138 -3.63 -16.93 28.15
C GLN A 138 -2.53 -17.05 29.22
N GLU A 139 -1.33 -16.52 28.95
CA GLU A 139 -0.22 -16.50 29.91
C GLU A 139 -0.55 -15.63 31.13
N ILE A 140 -1.14 -14.45 30.92
CA ILE A 140 -1.62 -13.58 32.00
C ILE A 140 -2.67 -14.30 32.86
N GLU A 141 -3.61 -15.01 32.24
CA GLU A 141 -4.64 -15.76 32.97
C GLU A 141 -4.01 -16.88 33.81
N SER A 142 -3.05 -17.63 33.25
CA SER A 142 -2.33 -18.68 33.97
C SER A 142 -1.55 -18.13 35.16
N LEU A 143 -0.74 -17.10 34.93
CA LEU A 143 0.08 -16.47 35.99
C LEU A 143 -0.80 -15.85 37.09
N SER A 144 -1.98 -15.33 36.73
CA SER A 144 -2.94 -14.82 37.70
C SER A 144 -3.48 -15.93 38.61
N LYS A 145 -3.78 -17.11 38.05
CA LYS A 145 -4.22 -18.29 38.82
C LYS A 145 -3.10 -18.78 39.74
N ASP A 146 -1.88 -18.92 39.23
CA ASP A 146 -0.72 -19.35 40.02
C ASP A 146 -0.43 -18.38 41.18
N LYS A 147 -0.51 -17.07 40.91
CA LYS A 147 -0.35 -16.04 41.95
C LYS A 147 -1.40 -16.20 43.05
N GLN A 148 -2.66 -16.43 42.70
CA GLN A 148 -3.74 -16.62 43.68
C GLN A 148 -3.47 -17.87 44.53
N GLU A 149 -3.14 -19.00 43.91
CA GLU A 149 -2.84 -20.25 44.62
C GLU A 149 -1.65 -20.07 45.58
N LEU A 150 -0.61 -19.36 45.16
CA LEU A 150 0.56 -19.10 46.00
C LEU A 150 0.22 -18.19 47.19
N GLN A 151 -0.63 -17.18 46.99
CA GLN A 151 -1.14 -16.33 48.07
C GLN A 151 -1.95 -17.13 49.09
N GLU A 152 -2.81 -18.04 48.63
CA GLU A 152 -3.59 -18.93 49.52
C GLU A 152 -2.67 -19.86 50.32
N LYS A 153 -1.68 -20.50 49.69
CA LYS A 153 -0.68 -21.33 50.37
C LYS A 153 0.14 -20.55 51.39
N PHE A 154 0.54 -19.31 51.07
CA PHE A 154 1.28 -18.46 52.00
C PHE A 154 0.43 -18.04 53.20
N ALA A 155 -0.84 -17.70 52.97
CA ALA A 155 -1.78 -17.38 54.03
C ALA A 155 -2.00 -18.58 54.97
N GLU A 156 -2.14 -19.79 54.41
CA GLU A 156 -2.27 -21.02 55.18
C GLU A 156 -1.00 -21.32 55.99
N LYS A 157 0.19 -21.22 55.37
CA LYS A 157 1.46 -21.36 56.09
C LYS A 157 1.64 -20.34 57.21
N SER A 158 1.19 -19.12 57.00
CA SER A 158 1.21 -18.07 58.03
C SER A 158 0.30 -18.42 59.21
N ARG A 159 -0.88 -19.02 58.97
CA ARG A 159 -1.77 -19.52 60.04
C ARG A 159 -1.12 -20.67 60.82
N GLN A 160 -0.53 -21.64 60.11
CA GLN A 160 0.18 -22.77 60.73
C GLN A 160 1.35 -22.30 61.59
N LYS A 161 2.13 -21.32 61.11
CA LYS A 161 3.23 -20.72 61.87
C LYS A 161 2.72 -20.08 63.17
N ARG A 162 1.69 -19.23 63.12
CA ARG A 162 1.13 -18.61 64.34
C ARG A 162 0.71 -19.64 65.37
N LYS A 163 0.05 -20.71 64.93
CA LYS A 163 -0.35 -21.81 65.82
C LYS A 163 0.86 -22.50 66.47
N LEU A 164 1.94 -22.71 65.72
CA LEU A 164 3.19 -23.26 66.25
C LEU A 164 3.86 -22.31 67.25
N ASP A 165 3.93 -21.02 66.94
CA ASP A 165 4.48 -19.99 67.82
C ASP A 165 3.69 -19.94 69.15
N GLU A 166 2.35 -19.95 69.08
CA GLU A 166 1.45 -20.00 70.24
C GLU A 166 1.69 -21.26 71.10
N MET A 167 1.79 -22.45 70.50
CA MET A 167 2.06 -23.69 71.23
C MET A 167 3.46 -23.68 71.88
N TYR A 168 4.46 -23.11 71.19
CA TYR A 168 5.82 -23.00 71.72
C TYR A 168 5.87 -22.05 72.93
N ASP A 169 5.24 -20.89 72.84
CA ASP A 169 5.15 -19.93 73.94
C ASP A 169 4.41 -20.53 75.14
N GLN A 170 3.36 -21.32 74.91
CA GLN A 170 2.65 -22.03 75.95
C GLN A 170 3.54 -23.06 76.66
N LEU A 171 4.24 -23.91 75.92
CA LEU A 171 5.18 -24.89 76.48
C LEU A 171 6.31 -24.21 77.26
N ARG A 172 6.81 -23.08 76.76
CA ARG A 172 7.83 -22.27 77.44
C ARG A 172 7.32 -21.72 78.76
N SER A 173 6.10 -21.18 78.77
CA SER A 173 5.44 -20.68 79.98
C SER A 173 5.26 -21.77 81.03
N GLU A 174 4.80 -22.96 80.61
CA GLU A 174 4.67 -24.14 81.47
C GLU A 174 6.01 -24.60 82.06
N TYR A 175 7.07 -24.61 81.26
CA TYR A 175 8.42 -24.93 81.72
C TYR A 175 8.92 -23.93 82.78
N GLU A 176 8.76 -22.63 82.55
CA GLU A 176 9.15 -21.59 83.52
C GLU A 176 8.30 -21.66 84.80
N SER A 177 7.00 -21.95 84.68
CA SER A 177 6.11 -22.16 85.82
C SER A 177 6.54 -23.37 86.67
N THR A 178 6.85 -24.49 86.01
CA THR A 178 7.34 -25.72 86.66
C THR A 178 8.68 -25.48 87.35
N LYS A 179 9.60 -24.78 86.68
CA LYS A 179 10.90 -24.40 87.24
C LYS A 179 10.76 -23.51 88.48
N ARG A 180 9.88 -22.49 88.45
CA ARG A 180 9.59 -21.63 89.62
C ARG A 180 8.98 -22.42 90.77
N SER A 181 8.08 -23.35 90.46
CA SER A 181 7.42 -24.23 91.43
C SER A 181 8.41 -25.19 92.11
N ALA A 182 9.46 -25.60 91.40
CA ALA A 182 10.52 -26.46 91.94
C ALA A 182 11.57 -25.71 92.80
N ILE A 183 11.57 -24.37 92.82
CA ILE A 183 12.63 -23.55 93.46
C ILE A 183 12.13 -22.76 94.69
N GLN A 184 10.83 -22.77 95.06
CA GLN A 184 10.38 -22.12 96.30
C GLN A 184 10.30 -23.05 97.54
N PRO A 185 10.92 -22.69 98.68
CA PRO A 185 10.47 -23.06 100.02
C PRO A 185 9.16 -22.32 100.38
N ALA A 186 8.37 -22.89 101.29
CA ALA A 186 7.04 -22.42 101.72
C ALA A 186 6.98 -20.94 102.18
N PRO A 187 5.80 -20.29 102.10
CA PRO A 187 5.66 -18.83 102.11
C PRO A 187 5.57 -18.25 103.52
N ASN A 188 6.06 -17.03 103.71
CA ASN A 188 5.66 -16.19 104.84
C ASN A 188 5.43 -14.72 104.42
N PHE A 189 4.29 -14.23 104.90
CA PHE A 189 3.77 -12.87 104.89
C PHE A 189 4.75 -11.82 105.48
N TYR A 190 4.76 -10.59 104.93
CA TYR A 190 4.25 -9.34 105.54
C TYR A 190 4.52 -8.13 104.61
N PRO A 191 3.70 -7.05 104.66
CA PRO A 191 3.79 -5.90 103.76
C PRO A 191 4.75 -4.84 104.33
N ARG A 192 5.51 -4.17 103.47
CA ARG A 192 6.33 -3.01 103.86
C ARG A 192 6.15 -1.87 102.87
N ALA A 193 5.52 -0.81 103.33
CA ALA A 193 5.53 0.51 102.71
C ALA A 193 6.95 1.09 102.77
N GLU A 194 7.36 1.84 101.75
CA GLU A 194 8.08 3.12 101.91
C GLU A 194 8.07 3.93 100.60
N HIS A 195 8.20 5.23 100.79
CA HIS A 195 7.76 6.35 99.96
C HIS A 195 8.86 6.85 99.00
N ASP A 196 8.40 7.61 98.01
CA ASP A 196 9.04 8.42 96.97
C ASP A 196 10.43 9.03 97.21
N LEU A 197 11.09 9.43 96.11
CA LEU A 197 11.51 10.83 95.84
C LEU A 197 12.31 10.91 94.51
N PHE A 198 11.70 11.46 93.45
CA PHE A 198 12.25 12.56 92.65
C PHE A 198 11.26 12.98 91.56
N SER A 199 10.54 14.06 91.84
CA SER A 199 9.77 14.86 90.88
C SER A 199 10.51 16.18 90.66
N ASN A 200 10.67 16.62 89.42
CA ASN A 200 10.62 18.05 89.12
C ASN A 200 10.14 18.33 87.68
N PRO A 201 9.31 19.37 87.43
CA PRO A 201 8.59 19.61 86.17
C PRO A 201 9.00 20.92 85.44
N ALA A 202 8.18 21.25 84.43
CA ALA A 202 7.94 22.53 83.71
C ALA A 202 8.43 22.52 82.23
N ASN A 203 7.52 22.37 81.25
CA ASN A 203 6.71 23.39 80.53
C ASN A 203 7.58 24.34 79.68
N VAL A 204 7.33 24.54 78.37
CA VAL A 204 6.14 25.24 77.82
C VAL A 204 5.90 24.99 76.32
N MET A 205 4.60 24.81 76.02
CA MET A 205 3.77 25.32 74.90
C MET A 205 3.92 24.88 73.42
N ASP A 206 2.91 24.09 72.99
CA ASP A 206 1.72 24.53 72.19
C ASP A 206 1.85 24.68 70.66
N ASN A 207 1.09 23.90 69.86
CA ASN A 207 -0.25 24.30 69.33
C ASN A 207 -0.85 23.29 68.30
N ARG A 208 -2.07 22.82 68.65
CA ARG A 208 -3.29 22.48 67.85
C ARG A 208 -3.37 21.43 66.70
N ASP A 209 -4.37 20.54 66.89
CA ASP A 209 -5.12 19.62 65.99
C ASP A 209 -6.26 20.31 65.15
N PRO A 210 -7.23 19.64 64.43
CA PRO A 210 -7.37 18.24 63.90
C PRO A 210 -7.96 18.06 62.44
N ILE A 211 -7.86 16.83 61.91
CA ILE A 211 -8.77 16.02 61.01
C ILE A 211 -9.31 16.59 59.65
N ARG A 212 -8.96 15.93 58.51
CA ARG A 212 -9.90 15.34 57.50
C ARG A 212 -9.23 14.51 56.37
N LYS A 213 -9.72 13.26 56.16
CA LYS A 213 -9.82 12.38 54.93
C LYS A 213 -8.65 12.29 53.89
N GLY A 214 -8.21 11.05 53.55
CA GLY A 214 -7.20 10.72 52.50
C GLY A 214 -7.72 10.78 51.04
N PRO A 215 -7.18 10.02 50.04
CA PRO A 215 -5.89 9.33 49.88
C PRO A 215 -5.13 9.70 48.55
N ARG A 216 -3.95 9.07 48.30
CA ARG A 216 -3.39 8.62 46.99
C ARG A 216 -2.14 9.33 46.40
N GLU A 217 -1.18 8.47 46.05
CA GLU A 217 -0.17 8.45 44.97
C GLU A 217 1.15 9.27 44.99
N ASP A 218 2.21 8.46 44.79
CA ASP A 218 3.43 8.63 43.99
C ASP A 218 4.62 9.51 44.44
N ILE A 219 5.77 9.04 43.95
CA ILE A 219 7.08 9.69 43.76
C ILE A 219 8.17 9.36 44.78
N TRP A 220 9.07 8.46 44.36
CA TRP A 220 10.51 8.46 44.70
C TRP A 220 11.32 9.02 43.52
N PRO A 221 12.43 9.76 43.75
CA PRO A 221 13.42 10.09 42.72
C PRO A 221 14.81 9.46 43.07
N PRO A 222 15.93 9.74 42.38
CA PRO A 222 16.48 8.86 41.33
C PRO A 222 17.97 8.48 41.51
N ALA A 223 18.47 7.45 40.80
CA ALA A 223 19.92 7.26 40.59
C ALA A 223 20.28 6.43 39.32
N ARG A 224 20.76 7.16 38.31
CA ARG A 224 21.89 6.96 37.37
C ARG A 224 22.14 5.63 36.59
N GLN A 225 22.28 5.86 35.26
CA GLN A 225 23.28 5.37 34.27
C GLN A 225 23.30 3.85 33.97
N ASN A 226 23.28 3.33 32.72
CA ASN A 226 23.99 3.71 31.50
C ASN A 226 23.40 3.00 30.24
N SER A 227 23.44 3.70 29.10
CA SER A 227 23.52 3.26 27.69
C SER A 227 22.52 2.26 27.06
N SER A 228 21.69 2.76 26.11
CA SER A 228 21.79 2.49 24.65
C SER A 228 20.43 2.49 23.90
N ASN A 229 20.13 3.66 23.31
CA ASN A 229 19.74 3.89 21.91
C ASN A 229 18.42 3.31 21.33
N SER A 230 17.37 4.14 21.32
CA SER A 230 16.39 4.22 20.21
C SER A 230 15.67 5.58 20.23
N GLY A 231 16.06 6.49 19.33
CA GLY A 231 15.36 7.75 19.06
C GLY A 231 14.44 7.67 17.82
N PRO A 232 13.44 8.55 17.70
CA PRO A 232 12.38 8.49 16.70
C PRO A 232 12.79 9.18 15.37
N PHE A 233 12.32 8.62 14.25
CA PHE A 233 12.49 9.23 12.92
C PHE A 233 11.43 10.31 12.68
N ASP A 234 11.87 11.57 12.62
CA ASP A 234 11.21 12.67 11.92
C ASP A 234 12.00 12.96 10.63
N ILE A 235 11.35 12.87 9.46
CA ILE A 235 11.94 13.24 8.17
C ILE A 235 11.37 14.61 7.77
N SER A 236 12.12 15.66 8.11
CA SER A 236 12.07 16.94 7.43
C SER A 236 13.34 17.05 6.60
N SER A 237 13.22 16.84 5.29
CA SER A 237 14.36 16.87 4.36
C SER A 237 14.49 18.24 3.70
N GLY A 238 15.49 19.00 4.14
CA GLY A 238 15.93 20.22 3.46
C GLY A 238 17.45 20.43 3.57
N SER A 239 18.08 20.55 2.39
CA SER A 239 19.39 21.20 2.09
C SER A 239 20.67 20.34 2.14
N PRO A 240 21.83 20.82 1.60
CA PRO A 240 22.09 21.31 0.24
C PRO A 240 23.46 20.81 -0.31
N ALA A 241 23.74 20.97 -1.61
CA ALA A 241 25.13 21.01 -2.10
C ALA A 241 25.33 21.72 -3.46
N ARG A 242 26.21 22.74 -3.40
CA ARG A 242 27.19 23.21 -4.40
C ARG A 242 26.70 24.13 -5.56
N GLN A 243 27.01 25.41 -5.35
CA GLN A 243 27.18 26.43 -6.38
C GLN A 243 28.57 26.33 -7.04
N SER A 244 28.63 26.64 -8.33
CA SER A 244 29.83 27.15 -9.01
C SER A 244 29.45 28.01 -10.22
N GLY A 245 29.82 29.29 -10.18
CA GLY A 245 30.28 30.13 -11.31
C GLY A 245 29.31 30.54 -12.45
N ILE A 246 28.95 31.83 -12.47
CA ILE A 246 28.31 32.71 -13.51
C ILE A 246 29.23 32.89 -14.76
N PRO A 247 28.84 33.37 -15.99
CA PRO A 247 27.80 34.40 -16.32
C PRO A 247 26.87 34.28 -17.57
N VAL A 248 25.80 35.11 -17.47
CA VAL A 248 24.96 35.86 -18.44
C VAL A 248 25.18 35.74 -19.95
N ASP A 249 24.09 35.57 -20.73
CA ASP A 249 23.60 36.58 -21.69
C ASP A 249 22.14 36.38 -22.18
N ALA A 250 21.60 37.44 -22.78
CA ALA A 250 20.22 37.87 -23.05
C ALA A 250 19.30 37.03 -23.99
N GLY A 251 17.98 37.31 -23.94
CA GLY A 251 17.12 37.13 -25.13
C GLY A 251 15.60 36.87 -24.98
N ASN A 252 14.82 37.85 -24.52
CA ASN A 252 13.54 38.34 -25.10
C ASN A 252 12.47 37.38 -25.75
N LYS A 253 11.21 37.46 -25.24
CA LYS A 253 9.90 37.71 -25.92
C LYS A 253 8.71 36.74 -25.64
N ARG A 254 7.65 37.36 -25.07
CA ARG A 254 6.17 37.24 -25.24
C ARG A 254 5.59 36.01 -25.95
N ALA A 255 4.54 35.41 -25.36
CA ALA A 255 3.12 35.66 -25.68
C ALA A 255 2.22 34.56 -25.09
N GLY A 256 1.14 34.96 -24.43
CA GLY A 256 0.12 34.06 -23.93
C GLY A 256 -0.82 33.58 -25.02
N VAL A 257 -1.26 32.32 -24.92
CA VAL A 257 -2.44 31.79 -25.61
C VAL A 257 -3.10 30.77 -24.68
N ARG A 258 -4.34 31.07 -24.28
CA ARG A 258 -5.29 30.10 -23.69
C ARG A 258 -5.85 29.20 -24.80
N PRO A 259 -6.42 28.05 -24.45
CA PRO A 259 -7.74 27.73 -24.97
C PRO A 259 -8.78 27.56 -23.87
N VAL A 260 -9.95 28.14 -24.14
CA VAL A 260 -11.20 27.99 -23.42
C VAL A 260 -11.97 26.83 -24.06
N PHE A 261 -12.35 25.84 -23.27
CA PHE A 261 -13.64 25.17 -23.40
C PHE A 261 -14.11 24.80 -22.00
N GLY A 262 -15.17 25.48 -21.56
CA GLY A 262 -15.74 25.34 -20.23
C GLY A 262 -16.80 24.25 -20.17
N ALA A 263 -16.78 23.49 -19.08
CA ALA A 263 -17.97 22.99 -18.42
C ALA A 263 -17.85 23.42 -16.96
N GLY A 264 -18.79 24.27 -16.53
CA GLY A 264 -18.78 24.86 -15.19
C GLY A 264 -19.29 23.92 -14.11
N GLY A 265 -18.94 24.23 -12.86
CA GLY A 265 -19.67 23.76 -11.68
C GLY A 265 -18.81 23.43 -10.46
N GLY A 266 -18.39 24.47 -9.72
CA GLY A 266 -18.42 24.48 -8.25
C GLY A 266 -17.53 23.53 -7.44
N ALA A 267 -16.60 24.17 -6.72
CA ALA A 267 -16.17 23.84 -5.35
C ALA A 267 -15.24 22.64 -5.10
N GLY A 268 -14.11 22.97 -4.48
CA GLY A 268 -13.51 22.18 -3.41
C GLY A 268 -12.53 21.11 -3.86
N ALA A 269 -11.34 21.12 -3.26
CA ALA A 269 -10.32 20.09 -3.40
C ALA A 269 -10.95 18.67 -3.40
N SER A 270 -10.89 18.00 -4.55
CA SER A 270 -11.49 16.69 -4.72
C SER A 270 -10.63 15.62 -4.04
N ASN A 271 -11.20 15.02 -3.01
CA ASN A 271 -10.59 13.95 -2.22
C ASN A 271 -10.54 12.66 -3.08
N PRO A 272 -9.37 12.06 -3.37
CA PRO A 272 -9.24 10.94 -4.29
C PRO A 272 -10.00 9.67 -3.86
N SER A 273 -10.42 9.59 -2.60
CA SER A 273 -11.20 8.47 -2.05
C SER A 273 -12.65 8.40 -2.57
N MET A 274 -13.25 9.52 -2.97
CA MET A 274 -14.64 9.56 -3.42
C MET A 274 -14.80 9.11 -4.87
N THR A 275 -13.82 9.40 -5.73
CA THR A 275 -13.80 8.95 -7.13
C THR A 275 -13.71 7.42 -7.23
N LEU A 276 -12.97 6.78 -6.32
CA LEU A 276 -12.83 5.32 -6.29
C LEU A 276 -14.13 4.60 -5.91
N ARG A 277 -14.94 5.15 -5.00
CA ARG A 277 -16.22 4.52 -4.61
C ARG A 277 -17.22 4.49 -5.76
N ASN A 278 -17.24 5.50 -6.62
CA ASN A 278 -18.17 5.58 -7.74
C ASN A 278 -17.82 4.60 -8.89
N LEU A 279 -16.57 4.14 -8.97
CA LEU A 279 -16.13 3.15 -9.96
C LEU A 279 -16.46 1.70 -9.54
N ILE A 280 -16.69 1.44 -8.25
CA ILE A 280 -16.83 0.08 -7.71
C ILE A 280 -18.29 -0.43 -7.73
N LEU A 281 -19.30 0.45 -7.87
CA LEU A 281 -20.70 0.07 -7.62
C LEU A 281 -21.70 0.29 -8.78
N SER A 282 -21.26 0.51 -10.02
CA SER A 282 -22.19 0.58 -11.17
C SER A 282 -22.15 -0.70 -12.01
N PRO A 283 -23.30 -1.36 -12.29
CA PRO A 283 -23.34 -2.57 -13.10
C PRO A 283 -23.01 -2.25 -14.56
N ILE A 284 -21.95 -2.87 -15.07
CA ILE A 284 -21.47 -2.72 -16.45
C ILE A 284 -22.52 -3.29 -17.41
N LYS A 285 -23.17 -2.42 -18.20
CA LYS A 285 -23.90 -2.83 -19.40
C LYS A 285 -22.89 -3.34 -20.43
N ARG A 286 -23.07 -4.59 -20.88
CA ARG A 286 -22.31 -5.22 -21.98
C ARG A 286 -22.46 -4.40 -23.27
N PRO A 287 -21.38 -4.10 -24.02
CA PRO A 287 -21.50 -3.59 -25.38
C PRO A 287 -21.93 -4.73 -26.31
N GLN A 288 -23.10 -4.58 -26.96
CA GLN A 288 -23.49 -5.41 -28.10
C GLN A 288 -22.59 -5.05 -29.29
N LEU A 289 -21.85 -6.04 -29.80
CA LEU A 289 -21.06 -5.92 -31.02
C LEU A 289 -22.01 -5.80 -32.22
N SER A 290 -22.16 -4.57 -32.71
CA SER A 290 -22.79 -4.29 -34.01
C SER A 290 -21.90 -4.81 -35.13
N ARG A 291 -22.17 -6.05 -35.56
CA ARG A 291 -21.59 -6.66 -36.76
C ARG A 291 -22.48 -6.31 -37.94
N ASN A 292 -22.18 -5.23 -38.66
CA ASN A 292 -22.63 -5.01 -40.03
C ASN A 292 -21.86 -3.86 -40.69
N ARG A 293 -20.87 -4.18 -41.54
CA ARG A 293 -20.42 -3.28 -42.62
C ARG A 293 -20.18 -4.13 -43.87
N PRO A 294 -20.79 -3.80 -45.03
CA PRO A 294 -20.66 -4.59 -46.24
C PRO A 294 -19.26 -4.40 -46.86
N GLN A 295 -18.72 -5.49 -47.40
CA GLN A 295 -17.49 -5.55 -48.17
C GLN A 295 -17.62 -4.67 -49.42
N LEU A 296 -16.80 -3.61 -49.51
CA LEU A 296 -16.78 -2.66 -50.63
C LEU A 296 -15.69 -2.93 -51.67
N PHE A 297 -15.15 -4.16 -51.68
CA PHE A 297 -14.21 -4.61 -52.70
C PHE A 297 -14.67 -5.93 -53.29
N THR A 298 -15.44 -5.82 -54.37
CA THR A 298 -15.55 -6.86 -55.39
C THR A 298 -15.40 -6.15 -56.73
N LEU A 299 -14.61 -6.75 -57.61
CA LEU A 299 -14.23 -6.25 -58.93
C LEU A 299 -15.45 -5.92 -59.80
#